data_AF-D9WAA4-F1
#
_entry.id   AF-D9WAA4-F1
#
_cell.length_a   1.000
_cell.length_b   1.000
_cell.length_c   1.000
_cell.angle_alpha   90.00
_cell.angle_beta   90.00
_cell.angle_gamma   90.00
#
_symmetry.space_group_name_H-M   'P 1'
#
loop_
_entity.id
_entity.type
_entity.pdbx_description
1 polymer ?
#
loop_
_entity_poly.entity_id
_entity_poly.type
_entity_poly.pdbx_seq_one_letter_code
_entity_poly.pdbx_strand_id
1 'polypeptide(L)' 'MSVQVCARCQTTTRHPAVVAIGHGASAGGGTVYACPDCAPTFLRQHDPFDGTILAHRDTQPGSAGPDRDQK' A
#
# COMPACT_ATOMS: atom_id res chain seq x y z
N MET A 1 -16.16 1.40 -22.68
CA MET A 1 -14.91 2.09 -22.30
C MET A 1 -15.17 2.94 -21.07
N SER A 2 -14.51 2.66 -19.95
CA SER A 2 -14.58 3.46 -18.74
C SER A 2 -13.66 4.68 -18.85
N VAL A 3 -14.16 5.85 -18.48
CA VAL A 3 -13.35 7.07 -18.36
C VAL A 3 -12.80 7.10 -16.93
N GLN A 4 -11.49 7.27 -16.79
CA GLN A 4 -10.85 7.43 -15.48
C GLN A 4 -10.03 8.72 -15.43
N VAL A 5 -9.81 9.23 -14.22
CA VAL A 5 -8.94 10.38 -13.99
C VAL A 5 -7.50 9.91 -13.85
N CYS A 6 -6.58 10.56 -14.55
CA CYS A 6 -5.16 10.32 -14.40
C CYS A 6 -4.65 10.87 -13.06
N ALA A 7 -4.03 10.03 -12.23
CA ALA A 7 -3.47 10.46 -10.95
C ALA A 7 -2.30 11.45 -11.06
N ARG A 8 -1.65 11.55 -12.24
CA ARG A 8 -0.51 12.46 -12.48
C ARG A 8 -0.96 13.86 -12.89
N CYS A 9 -1.68 13.96 -14.00
CA CYS A 9 -2.10 15.23 -14.61
C CYS A 9 -3.54 15.63 -14.28
N GLN A 10 -4.27 14.82 -13.52
CA GLN A 10 -5.67 15.05 -13.11
C GLN A 10 -6.66 15.22 -14.27
N THR A 11 -6.25 14.84 -15.49
CA THR A 11 -7.10 14.88 -16.68
C THR A 11 -7.83 13.55 -16.86
N THR A 12 -9.06 13.59 -17.36
CA THR A 12 -9.82 12.39 -17.72
C THR A 12 -9.27 11.74 -18.99
N THR A 13 -9.14 10.41 -18.98
CA THR A 13 -8.70 9.62 -20.13
C THR A 13 -9.69 8.51 -20.45
N ARG A 14 -9.86 8.23 -21.74
CA ARG A 14 -10.64 7.08 -22.25
C ARG A 14 -9.80 5.81 -22.39
N HIS A 15 -8.49 5.92 -22.23
CA HIS A 15 -7.53 4.82 -22.29
C HIS A 15 -6.72 4.78 -20.98
N PRO A 16 -7.35 4.44 -19.85
CA PRO A 16 -6.65 4.43 -18.57
C PRO A 16 -5.73 3.21 -18.46
N ALA A 17 -4.46 3.46 -18.11
CA ALA A 17 -3.50 2.43 -17.72
C ALA A 17 -3.49 2.29 -16.20
N VAL A 18 -3.53 1.06 -15.69
CA VAL A 18 -3.36 0.79 -14.25
C VAL A 18 -1.89 0.95 -13.89
N VAL A 19 -1.59 1.83 -12.93
CA VAL A 19 -0.22 2.10 -12.49
C VAL A 19 0.05 1.62 -11.06
N ALA A 20 -1.00 1.52 -10.24
CA ALA A 20 -0.92 0.98 -8.89
C ALA A 20 -2.26 0.38 -8.45
N ILE A 21 -2.17 -0.59 -7.54
CA ILE A 21 -3.29 -1.16 -6.79
C ILE A 21 -2.91 -1.03 -5.32
N GLY A 22 -3.61 -0.14 -4.62
CA GLY A 22 -3.50 -0.01 -3.17
C GLY A 22 -4.29 -1.13 -2.51
N HIS A 23 -3.69 -1.82 -1.56
CA HIS A 23 -4.37 -2.77 -0.68
C HIS A 23 -4.51 -2.14 0.71
N GLY A 24 -5.72 -2.14 1.27
CA GLY A 24 -5.99 -1.59 2.58
C GLY A 24 -6.87 -2.54 3.39
N ALA A 25 -6.42 -2.90 4.59
CA ALA A 25 -7.18 -3.77 5.48
C ALA A 25 -8.44 -3.09 6.06
N SER A 26 -8.42 -1.76 6.20
CA SER A 26 -9.51 -1.01 6.84
C SER A 26 -10.40 -0.23 5.87
N ALA A 27 -9.82 0.35 4.81
CA ALA A 27 -10.54 1.25 3.90
C ALA A 27 -10.95 0.60 2.57
N GLY A 28 -10.61 -0.68 2.36
CA GLY A 28 -10.70 -1.32 1.05
C GLY A 28 -9.60 -0.85 0.10
N GLY A 29 -9.14 -1.75 -0.76
CA GLY A 29 -8.15 -1.40 -1.77
C GLY A 29 -8.73 -0.51 -2.89
N GLY A 30 -7.84 0.09 -3.68
CA GLY A 30 -8.23 0.95 -4.80
C GLY A 30 -7.25 0.89 -5.96
N THR A 31 -7.76 1.02 -7.18
CA THR A 31 -6.94 1.02 -8.40
C THR A 31 -6.63 2.44 -8.82
N VAL A 32 -5.34 2.74 -9.01
CA VAL A 32 -4.85 4.03 -9.49
C VAL A 32 -4.62 3.95 -10.98
N TYR A 33 -5.19 4.91 -11.71
CA TYR A 33 -5.10 4.99 -13.17
C TYR A 33 -4.25 6.17 -13.62
N ALA A 34 -3.62 6.03 -14.78
CA ALA A 34 -2.87 7.09 -15.45
C ALA A 34 -3.20 7.16 -16.94
N CYS A 35 -2.92 8.33 -17.53
CA CYS A 35 -2.91 8.53 -18.97
C CYS A 35 -1.77 7.72 -19.62
N PRO A 36 -1.87 7.29 -20.89
CA PRO A 36 -0.82 6.50 -21.54
C PRO A 36 0.53 7.24 -21.60
N ASP A 37 0.52 8.56 -21.78
CA ASP A 37 1.74 9.38 -21.77
C ASP A 37 2.36 9.49 -20.37
N CYS A 38 1.52 9.38 -19.33
CA CYS A 38 1.90 9.52 -17.93
C CYS A 38 2.36 8.20 -17.32
N ALA A 39 1.79 7.09 -17.77
CA ALA A 39 2.03 5.73 -17.25
C ALA A 39 3.52 5.35 -17.11
N PRO A 40 4.41 5.60 -18.10
CA PRO A 40 5.82 5.21 -17.98
C PRO A 40 6.61 6.00 -16.92
N THR A 41 6.06 7.10 -16.40
CA THR A 41 6.71 7.89 -15.34
C THR A 41 6.48 7.34 -13.94
N PHE A 42 5.54 6.40 -13.77
CA PHE A 42 5.30 5.74 -12.50
C PHE A 42 6.33 4.64 -12.27
N LEU A 43 6.86 4.58 -11.05
CA LEU A 43 7.71 3.46 -10.63
C LEU A 43 6.88 2.18 -10.65
N ARG A 44 7.50 1.06 -11.04
CA ARG A 44 6.87 -0.25 -10.98
C ARG A 44 6.46 -0.52 -9.53
N GLN A 45 5.17 -0.75 -9.29
CA GLN A 45 4.70 -1.14 -7.97
C GLN A 45 5.33 -2.49 -7.61
N HIS A 46 5.98 -2.54 -6.45
CA HIS A 46 6.50 -3.78 -5.90
C HIS A 46 5.32 -4.58 -5.32
N ASP A 47 5.34 -5.90 -5.51
CA ASP A 47 4.39 -6.73 -4.78
C ASP A 47 4.77 -6.68 -3.28
N PRO A 48 3.83 -6.34 -2.38
CA PRO A 48 4.11 -6.19 -0.95
C PRO A 48 4.41 -7.54 -0.26
N PHE A 49 4.17 -8.67 -0.93
CA PHE A 49 4.46 -10.03 -0.46
C PHE A 49 5.68 -10.66 -1.15
N ASP A 50 6.26 -10.03 -2.18
CA ASP A 50 7.54 -10.42 -2.79
C ASP A 50 8.72 -10.26 -1.80
N GLY A 51 8.52 -9.49 -0.73
CA GLY A 51 9.43 -9.40 0.41
C GLY A 51 9.32 -10.63 1.30
N THR A 52 10.34 -11.50 1.24
CA THR A 52 10.54 -12.64 2.13
C THR A 52 10.20 -12.27 3.58
N ILE A 53 9.36 -13.09 4.23
CA ILE A 53 8.98 -12.96 5.64
C ILE A 53 10.25 -13.00 6.52
N LEU A 54 10.84 -11.85 6.77
CA LEU A 54 11.75 -11.59 7.88
C LEU A 54 11.22 -10.42 8.71
N ALA A 55 9.93 -10.44 9.00
CA ALA A 55 9.48 -9.87 10.26
C ALA A 55 10.01 -10.81 11.36
N HIS A 56 11.25 -10.57 11.81
CA HIS A 56 11.70 -11.13 13.08
C HIS A 56 10.70 -10.70 14.13
N ARG A 57 9.99 -11.69 14.66
CA ARG A 57 9.14 -11.57 15.83
C ARG A 57 10.07 -11.35 17.01
N ASP A 58 10.45 -10.11 17.26
CA ASP A 58 10.90 -9.69 18.58
C ASP A 58 9.67 -9.75 19.51
N THR A 59 9.34 -10.97 19.93
CA THR A 59 8.67 -11.17 21.21
C THR A 59 9.56 -10.50 22.23
N GLN A 60 9.20 -9.32 22.75
CA GLN A 60 9.75 -8.85 24.01
C GLN A 60 9.12 -9.70 25.13
N PRO A 61 9.86 -10.59 25.80
CA PRO A 61 9.40 -11.22 27.03
C PRO A 61 9.96 -10.36 28.16
N GLY A 62 9.26 -9.28 28.53
CA GLY A 62 9.90 -8.30 29.40
C GLY A 62 9.01 -7.19 29.94
N SER A 63 7.80 -7.49 30.37
CA SER A 63 7.10 -6.65 31.34
C SER A 63 6.59 -7.51 32.49
N ALA A 64 7.53 -8.11 33.22
CA ALA A 64 7.29 -8.41 34.63
C ALA A 64 7.11 -7.06 35.34
N GLY A 65 5.86 -6.63 35.50
CA GLY A 65 5.54 -5.53 36.39
C GLY A 65 5.99 -5.88 37.80
N PRO A 66 6.53 -4.94 38.59
CA PRO A 66 6.93 -5.24 39.96
C PRO A 66 5.68 -5.61 40.77
N ASP A 67 5.75 -6.81 41.33
CA ASP A 67 4.96 -7.31 42.44
C ASP A 67 4.81 -6.20 43.50
N ARG A 68 3.57 -5.77 43.72
CA ARG A 68 3.19 -4.89 44.82
C ARG A 68 2.36 -5.69 45.82
N ASP A 69 2.96 -6.72 46.40
CA ASP A 69 2.60 -7.18 47.73
C ASP A 69 3.61 -6.63 48.74
N GLN A 70 3.36 -5.45 49.29
CA GLN A 70 3.98 -5.06 50.56
C GLN A 70 3.02 -4.22 51.42
N LYS A 71 2.40 -4.95 52.36
CA LYS A 71 1.93 -4.56 53.70
C LYS A 71 0.50 -4.07 53.91
#